data_AF-A0A2U3DQF8-F1
#
_entry.id   AF-A0A2U3DQF8-F1
#
_cell.length_a   1.000
_cell.length_b   1.000
_cell.length_c   1.000
_cell.angle_alpha   90.00
_cell.angle_beta   90.00
_cell.angle_gamma   90.00
#
_symmetry.space_group_name_H-M   'P 1'
#
loop_
_entity.id
_entity.type
_entity.pdbx_description
1 polymer ?
#
loop_
_entity_poly.entity_id
_entity_poly.type
_entity_poly.pdbx_seq_one_letter_code
_entity_poly.pdbx_strand_id
1 'polypeptide(L)'
;MMRLKHYYRKRVGFLSLLTGWSPVGKQKFLSCYQRACEQALTACNIKGGWKATDASQIWSTPTRPQDLKVQVLGFNQLDDDVPTKRLLFRKITKRFDEKNGLLAKAQLQIQALETQFAAVKPKKRKRVETSPDSRFAEIEAVRRAQDEVKAAENKDSDGTEAELTDIGDDCIVVHVGRQ
;
A
#
# COMPACT_ATOMS: atom_id res chain seq x y z
N MET A 1 -19.10 16.97 25.65
CA MET A 1 -18.40 17.97 26.51
C MET A 1 -19.31 19.10 27.05
N MET A 2 -20.32 19.58 26.31
CA MET A 2 -21.17 20.72 26.76
C MET A 2 -22.02 20.49 28.02
N ARG A 3 -22.51 19.27 28.29
CA ARG A 3 -23.41 19.01 29.43
C ARG A 3 -22.73 19.13 30.79
N LEU A 4 -21.47 18.69 30.93
CA LEU A 4 -20.72 18.82 32.18
C LEU A 4 -20.55 20.29 32.58
N LYS A 5 -20.17 21.14 31.63
CA LYS A 5 -20.04 22.59 31.82
C LYS A 5 -21.36 23.23 32.23
N HIS A 6 -22.47 22.80 31.64
CA HIS A 6 -23.81 23.28 32.00
C HIS A 6 -24.18 22.96 33.45
N TYR A 7 -24.09 21.68 33.86
CA TYR A 7 -24.42 21.27 35.23
C TYR A 7 -23.48 21.90 36.26
N TYR A 8 -22.19 22.00 35.94
CA TYR A 8 -21.23 22.67 36.80
C TYR A 8 -21.57 24.16 36.98
N ARG A 9 -21.86 24.89 35.89
CA ARG A 9 -22.25 26.32 35.96
C ARG A 9 -23.54 26.54 36.75
N LYS A 10 -24.53 25.66 36.58
CA LYS A 10 -25.78 25.69 37.37
C LYS A 10 -25.52 25.55 38.87
N ARG A 11 -24.57 24.70 39.25
CA ARG A 11 -24.18 24.46 40.65
C ARG A 11 -23.30 25.57 41.22
N VAL A 12 -22.35 26.08 40.45
CA VAL A 12 -21.47 27.18 40.87
C VAL A 12 -22.26 28.49 41.05
N GLY A 13 -23.26 28.77 40.20
CA GLY A 13 -24.15 29.92 40.39
C GLY A 13 -24.82 29.92 41.78
N PHE A 14 -25.22 28.73 42.26
CA PHE A 14 -25.84 28.54 43.58
C PHE A 14 -24.86 28.72 44.76
N LEU A 15 -23.57 28.43 44.57
CA LEU A 15 -22.53 28.53 45.60
C LEU A 15 -21.68 29.82 45.54
N SER A 16 -21.80 30.60 44.47
CA SER A 16 -20.99 31.80 44.19
C SER A 16 -21.10 32.90 45.25
N LEU A 17 -22.14 32.86 46.09
CA LEU A 17 -22.34 33.78 47.20
C LEU A 17 -21.36 33.57 48.37
N LEU A 18 -20.54 32.51 48.37
CA LEU A 18 -19.87 32.06 49.60
C LEU A 18 -18.37 31.73 49.54
N THR A 19 -17.61 32.11 48.51
CA THR A 19 -16.23 31.59 48.40
C THR A 19 -15.21 32.50 47.72
N GLY A 20 -14.27 33.03 48.53
CA GLY A 20 -12.89 33.30 48.12
C GLY A 20 -12.00 32.04 48.22
N TRP A 21 -10.69 32.19 47.97
CA TRP A 21 -9.64 31.14 47.97
C TRP A 21 -9.35 30.58 49.38
N SER A 22 -10.37 30.01 50.00
CA SER A 22 -10.27 29.28 51.27
C SER A 22 -10.10 27.78 51.00
N PRO A 23 -9.43 27.01 51.89
CA PRO A 23 -9.46 25.55 51.86
C PRO A 23 -10.89 24.97 51.73
N VAL A 24 -11.88 25.65 52.33
CA VAL A 24 -13.32 25.33 52.22
C VAL A 24 -13.83 25.51 50.79
N GLY A 25 -13.29 26.46 50.04
CA GLY A 25 -13.62 26.68 48.62
C GLY A 25 -13.14 25.54 47.72
N LYS A 26 -11.95 24.98 47.99
CA LYS A 26 -11.44 23.81 47.24
C LYS A 26 -12.28 22.56 47.48
N GLN A 27 -12.70 22.32 48.73
CA GLN A 27 -13.58 21.21 49.07
C GLN A 27 -14.96 21.35 48.39
N LYS A 28 -15.52 22.57 48.38
CA LYS A 28 -16.75 22.89 47.66
C LYS A 28 -16.59 22.72 46.14
N PHE A 29 -15.44 23.08 45.57
CA PHE A 29 -15.14 22.86 44.16
C PHE A 29 -15.19 21.37 43.79
N LEU A 30 -14.49 20.51 44.55
CA LEU A 30 -14.44 19.07 44.30
C LEU A 30 -15.82 18.43 44.41
N SER A 31 -16.59 18.78 45.43
CA SER A 31 -17.95 18.25 45.61
C SER A 31 -18.91 18.71 44.50
N CYS A 32 -18.77 19.96 44.02
CA CYS A 32 -19.55 20.47 42.90
C CYS A 32 -19.17 19.81 41.57
N TYR A 33 -17.89 19.57 41.34
CA TYR A 33 -17.39 18.92 40.13
C TYR A 33 -17.80 17.45 40.08
N GLN A 34 -17.62 16.72 41.19
CA GLN A 34 -18.04 15.31 41.31
C GLN A 34 -19.53 15.14 41.00
N ARG A 35 -20.38 15.96 41.63
CA ARG A 35 -21.83 15.90 41.38
C ARG A 35 -22.23 16.37 39.99
N ALA A 36 -21.46 17.26 39.36
CA ALA A 36 -21.67 17.63 37.96
C ALA A 36 -21.31 16.46 37.02
N CYS A 37 -20.26 15.70 37.34
CA CYS A 37 -19.91 14.48 36.62
C CYS A 37 -20.99 13.41 36.72
N GLU A 38 -21.53 13.14 37.90
CA GLU A 38 -22.63 12.18 38.10
C GLU A 38 -23.85 12.51 37.22
N GLN A 39 -24.18 13.80 37.09
CA GLN A 39 -25.29 14.28 36.27
C GLN A 39 -24.96 14.32 34.77
N ALA A 40 -23.72 14.58 34.40
CA ALA A 40 -23.31 14.69 33.01
C ALA A 40 -22.99 13.33 32.35
N LEU A 41 -22.39 12.40 33.10
CA LEU A 41 -21.87 11.11 32.62
C LEU A 41 -22.87 9.97 32.80
N THR A 42 -24.16 10.25 32.66
CA THR A 42 -25.20 9.22 32.66
C THR A 42 -25.22 8.49 31.32
N ALA A 43 -25.58 7.20 31.31
CA ALA A 43 -25.67 6.39 30.09
C ALA A 43 -26.53 7.05 28.99
N CYS A 44 -27.66 7.66 29.34
CA CYS A 44 -28.52 8.38 28.40
C CYS A 44 -27.85 9.64 27.82
N ASN A 45 -27.06 10.37 28.63
CA ASN A 45 -26.33 11.56 28.20
C ASN A 45 -25.17 11.21 27.29
N ILE A 46 -24.45 10.13 27.60
CA ILE A 46 -23.38 9.57 26.76
C ILE A 46 -23.99 9.12 25.43
N LYS A 47 -24.99 8.24 25.45
CA LYS A 47 -25.70 7.75 24.24
C LYS A 47 -26.29 8.88 23.41
N GLY A 48 -26.85 9.92 24.04
CA GLY A 48 -27.37 11.11 23.36
C GLY A 48 -26.26 11.95 22.71
N GLY A 49 -25.07 12.01 23.33
CA GLY A 49 -23.89 12.62 22.72
C GLY A 49 -23.44 11.90 21.45
N TRP A 50 -23.41 10.57 21.48
CA TRP A 50 -23.07 9.72 20.32
C TRP A 50 -24.12 9.75 19.21
N LYS A 51 -25.36 10.16 19.48
CA LYS A 51 -26.42 10.38 18.48
C LYS A 51 -26.32 11.74 17.80
N ALA A 52 -25.74 12.75 18.47
CA ALA A 52 -25.64 14.12 17.96
C ALA A 52 -24.41 14.33 17.06
N THR A 53 -23.31 13.62 17.35
CA THR A 53 -22.37 13.21 16.30
C THR A 53 -23.09 12.15 15.48
N ASP A 54 -23.24 12.38 14.19
CA ASP A 54 -23.75 11.53 13.11
C ASP A 54 -23.01 10.18 12.92
N ALA A 55 -22.58 9.55 14.02
CA ALA A 55 -22.00 8.21 14.07
C ALA A 55 -23.03 7.09 13.87
N SER A 56 -24.22 7.41 13.34
CA SER A 56 -25.24 6.39 13.01
C SER A 56 -24.72 5.41 11.95
N GLN A 57 -23.73 5.82 11.15
CA GLN A 57 -23.02 4.93 10.25
C GLN A 57 -21.65 4.56 10.84
N ILE A 58 -21.57 3.40 11.51
CA ILE A 58 -20.29 2.81 11.89
C ILE A 58 -19.62 2.32 10.60
N TRP A 59 -18.75 3.15 10.02
CA TRP A 59 -17.97 2.77 8.84
C TRP A 59 -16.86 1.79 9.23
N SER A 60 -17.13 0.50 9.07
CA SER A 60 -16.11 -0.54 9.21
C SER A 60 -15.15 -0.53 8.02
N THR A 61 -13.86 -0.82 8.24
CA THR A 61 -12.91 -1.03 7.14
C THR A 61 -13.35 -2.23 6.31
N PRO A 62 -13.67 -2.07 5.01
CA PRO A 62 -14.08 -3.19 4.16
C PRO A 62 -12.96 -4.22 4.09
N THR A 63 -13.27 -5.48 4.35
CA THR A 63 -12.31 -6.59 4.17
C THR A 63 -12.60 -7.36 2.89
N ARG A 64 -13.87 -7.38 2.47
CA ARG A 64 -14.31 -8.01 1.23
C ARG A 64 -14.79 -6.96 0.23
N PRO A 65 -14.67 -7.23 -1.08
CA PRO A 65 -15.19 -6.32 -2.11
C PRO A 65 -16.72 -6.16 -2.05
N GLN A 66 -17.43 -7.12 -1.45
CA GLN A 66 -18.88 -7.06 -1.23
C GLN A 66 -19.24 -6.01 -0.17
N ASP A 67 -18.41 -5.87 0.88
CA ASP A 67 -18.62 -4.89 1.95
C ASP A 67 -18.58 -3.45 1.40
N LEU A 68 -17.71 -3.21 0.42
CA LEU A 68 -17.64 -1.94 -0.31
C LEU A 68 -18.97 -1.64 -1.02
N LYS A 69 -19.61 -2.62 -1.67
CA LYS A 69 -20.88 -2.40 -2.37
C LYS A 69 -21.99 -2.00 -1.40
N VAL A 70 -22.09 -2.69 -0.26
CA VAL A 70 -23.08 -2.39 0.79
C VAL A 70 -22.86 -0.97 1.35
N GLN A 71 -21.61 -0.60 1.60
CA GLN A 71 -21.25 0.74 2.08
C GLN A 71 -21.54 1.83 1.04
N VAL A 72 -21.27 1.58 -0.24
CA VAL A 72 -21.56 2.52 -1.35
C VAL A 72 -23.07 2.72 -1.53
N LEU A 73 -23.88 1.67 -1.37
CA LEU A 73 -25.33 1.76 -1.40
C LEU A 73 -25.87 2.67 -0.29
N GLY A 74 -25.41 2.48 0.96
CA GLY A 74 -25.79 3.35 2.09
C GLY A 74 -25.29 4.79 1.92
N PHE A 75 -24.18 4.97 1.21
CA PHE A 75 -23.60 6.28 0.93
C PHE A 75 -24.37 7.09 -0.12
N ASN A 76 -24.89 6.43 -1.17
CA ASN A 76 -25.70 7.10 -2.20
C ASN A 76 -27.03 7.63 -1.64
N GLN A 77 -27.45 7.15 -0.46
CA GLN A 77 -28.63 7.63 0.25
C GLN A 77 -28.34 8.85 1.14
N LEU A 78 -27.06 9.26 1.29
CA LEU A 78 -26.67 10.45 2.05
C LEU A 78 -26.67 11.70 1.17
N ASP A 79 -27.11 12.81 1.76
CA ASP A 79 -27.06 14.14 1.13
C ASP A 79 -25.64 14.50 0.67
N ASP A 80 -25.55 15.25 -0.43
CA ASP A 80 -24.28 15.58 -1.09
C ASP A 80 -23.33 16.43 -0.22
N ASP A 81 -23.88 17.25 0.69
CA ASP A 81 -23.10 18.24 1.45
C ASP A 81 -22.64 17.75 2.84
N VAL A 82 -22.57 16.43 3.04
CA VAL A 82 -22.06 15.85 4.29
C VAL A 82 -20.52 15.87 4.28
N PRO A 83 -19.83 16.48 5.26
CA PRO A 83 -18.36 16.51 5.34
C PRO A 83 -17.70 15.12 5.26
N THR A 84 -18.40 14.10 5.75
CA THR A 84 -18.04 12.68 5.69
C THR A 84 -17.94 12.17 4.24
N LYS A 85 -18.83 12.64 3.33
CA LYS A 85 -18.89 12.27 1.91
C LYS A 85 -17.60 12.64 1.19
N ARG A 86 -17.23 13.92 1.30
CA ARG A 86 -16.00 14.49 0.71
C ARG A 86 -14.74 13.81 1.23
N LEU A 87 -14.65 13.54 2.53
CA LEU A 87 -13.50 12.88 3.14
C LEU A 87 -13.33 11.44 2.65
N LEU A 88 -14.44 10.70 2.53
CA LEU A 88 -14.44 9.33 2.01
C LEU A 88 -13.97 9.29 0.55
N PHE A 89 -14.52 10.14 -0.32
CA PHE A 89 -14.05 10.24 -1.70
C PHE A 89 -12.56 10.55 -1.79
N ARG A 90 -12.07 11.51 -1.00
CA ARG A 90 -10.63 11.83 -0.96
C ARG A 90 -9.78 10.61 -0.58
N LYS A 91 -10.25 9.79 0.37
CA LYS A 91 -9.56 8.54 0.76
C LYS A 91 -9.57 7.51 -0.37
N ILE A 92 -10.71 7.35 -1.06
CA ILE A 92 -10.85 6.41 -2.18
C ILE A 92 -9.88 6.80 -3.30
N THR A 93 -9.89 8.07 -3.72
CA THR A 93 -8.98 8.59 -4.77
C THR A 93 -7.53 8.31 -4.41
N LYS A 94 -7.09 8.71 -3.20
CA LYS A 94 -5.72 8.48 -2.74
C LYS A 94 -5.32 7.01 -2.80
N ARG A 95 -6.19 6.10 -2.34
CA ARG A 95 -5.91 4.66 -2.36
C ARG A 95 -5.85 4.09 -3.78
N PHE A 96 -6.67 4.61 -4.68
CA PHE A 96 -6.65 4.22 -6.08
C PHE A 96 -5.33 4.67 -6.74
N ASP A 97 -4.88 5.89 -6.48
CA ASP A 97 -3.60 6.41 -6.97
C ASP A 97 -2.41 5.58 -6.48
N GLU A 98 -2.39 5.23 -5.19
CA GLU A 98 -1.39 4.32 -4.61
C GLU A 98 -1.35 2.97 -5.34
N LYS A 99 -2.52 2.38 -5.62
CA LYS A 99 -2.63 1.10 -6.31
C LYS A 99 -2.20 1.17 -7.77
N ASN A 100 -2.58 2.24 -8.48
CA ASN A 100 -2.15 2.48 -9.85
C ASN A 100 -0.62 2.64 -9.93
N GLY A 101 -0.02 3.34 -8.97
CA GLY A 101 1.44 3.47 -8.88
C GLY A 101 2.14 2.12 -8.65
N LEU A 102 1.59 1.24 -7.80
CA LEU A 102 2.13 -0.11 -7.61
C LEU A 102 1.97 -0.98 -8.88
N LEU A 103 0.83 -0.87 -9.55
CA LEU A 103 0.56 -1.61 -10.79
C LEU A 103 1.53 -1.19 -11.90
N ALA A 104 1.78 0.11 -12.06
CA ALA A 104 2.74 0.63 -13.02
C ALA A 104 4.17 0.12 -12.73
N LYS A 105 4.58 0.11 -11.45
CA LYS A 105 5.88 -0.47 -11.04
C LYS A 105 5.99 -1.95 -11.42
N ALA A 106 4.94 -2.74 -11.15
CA ALA A 106 4.92 -4.15 -11.50
C ALA A 106 4.98 -4.37 -13.03
N GLN A 107 4.26 -3.56 -13.81
CA GLN A 107 4.31 -3.61 -15.28
C GLN A 107 5.72 -3.29 -15.82
N LEU A 108 6.39 -2.28 -15.27
CA LEU A 108 7.77 -1.96 -15.63
C LEU A 108 8.74 -3.10 -15.31
N GLN A 109 8.57 -3.75 -14.14
CA GLN A 109 9.38 -4.90 -13.76
C GLN A 109 9.18 -6.10 -14.70
N ILE A 110 7.92 -6.40 -15.04
CA ILE A 110 7.60 -7.47 -16.01
C ILE A 110 8.29 -7.19 -17.35
N GLN A 111 8.18 -5.96 -17.87
CA GLN A 111 8.81 -5.57 -19.12
C GLN A 111 10.34 -5.69 -19.09
N ALA A 112 10.97 -5.26 -17.99
CA ALA A 112 12.41 -5.39 -17.81
C ALA A 112 12.86 -6.86 -17.82
N LEU A 113 12.14 -7.72 -17.09
CA LEU A 113 12.41 -9.16 -17.05
C LEU A 113 12.18 -9.83 -18.41
N GLU A 114 11.11 -9.47 -19.12
CA GLU A 114 10.85 -9.97 -20.48
C GLU A 114 11.97 -9.58 -21.45
N THR A 115 12.51 -8.36 -21.32
CA THR A 115 13.63 -7.89 -22.13
C THR A 115 14.91 -8.69 -21.85
N GLN A 116 15.22 -8.92 -20.57
CA GLN A 116 16.34 -9.78 -20.17
C GLN A 116 16.16 -11.21 -20.70
N PHE A 117 14.94 -11.76 -20.58
CA PHE A 117 14.65 -13.11 -21.06
C PHE A 117 14.73 -13.19 -22.58
N ALA A 118 14.34 -12.16 -23.33
CA ALA A 118 14.50 -12.10 -24.77
C ALA A 118 15.98 -12.08 -25.20
N ALA A 119 16.85 -11.40 -24.44
CA ALA A 119 18.29 -11.39 -24.68
C ALA A 119 18.96 -12.74 -24.35
N VAL A 120 18.56 -13.38 -23.24
CA VAL A 120 19.13 -14.66 -22.79
C VAL A 120 18.59 -15.86 -23.58
N LYS A 121 17.39 -15.75 -24.17
CA LYS A 121 16.83 -16.83 -25.01
C LYS A 121 17.82 -17.19 -26.13
N PRO A 122 18.23 -18.46 -26.23
CA PRO A 122 19.17 -18.87 -27.26
C PRO A 122 18.56 -18.60 -28.63
N LYS A 123 19.26 -17.80 -29.44
CA LYS A 123 18.86 -17.49 -30.81
C LYS A 123 18.91 -18.78 -31.64
N LYS A 124 17.89 -19.02 -32.45
CA LYS A 124 17.88 -20.20 -33.35
C LYS A 124 19.11 -20.13 -34.26
N ARG A 125 19.90 -21.21 -34.29
CA ARG A 125 21.08 -21.31 -35.16
C ARG A 125 20.65 -21.14 -36.62
N LYS A 126 21.32 -20.27 -37.37
CA LYS A 126 21.09 -20.11 -38.82
C LYS A 126 21.47 -21.42 -39.50
N ARG A 127 20.52 -22.05 -40.20
CA ARG A 127 20.80 -23.24 -40.99
C ARG A 127 21.65 -22.83 -42.18
N VAL A 128 22.76 -23.53 -42.42
CA VAL A 128 23.56 -23.34 -43.63
C VAL A 128 22.68 -23.71 -44.83
N GLU A 129 22.57 -22.80 -45.79
CA GLU A 129 21.79 -23.01 -47.00
C GLU A 129 22.46 -24.12 -47.84
N THR A 130 21.69 -25.16 -48.17
CA THR A 130 22.12 -26.30 -48.99
C THR A 130 21.47 -26.19 -50.35
N SER A 131 22.23 -26.41 -51.43
CA SER A 131 21.69 -26.41 -52.79
C SER A 131 20.72 -27.58 -53.02
N PRO A 132 19.72 -27.47 -53.91
CA PRO A 132 18.61 -28.43 -54.04
C PRO A 132 19.04 -29.88 -54.36
N ASP A 133 20.16 -30.04 -55.06
CA ASP A 133 20.63 -31.35 -55.55
C ASP A 133 21.75 -31.96 -54.68
N SER A 134 22.25 -31.23 -53.68
CA SER A 134 23.31 -31.73 -52.80
C SER A 134 22.75 -32.28 -51.49
N ARG A 135 23.09 -33.53 -51.18
CA ARG A 135 22.72 -34.17 -49.90
C ARG A 135 23.42 -33.54 -48.68
N PHE A 136 24.53 -32.83 -48.89
CA PHE A 136 25.34 -32.23 -47.84
C PHE A 136 25.69 -30.78 -48.18
N ALA A 137 25.87 -29.93 -47.16
CA ALA A 137 26.40 -28.58 -47.36
C ALA A 137 27.85 -28.65 -47.82
N GLU A 138 28.21 -27.81 -48.79
CA GLU A 138 29.59 -27.70 -49.25
C GLU A 138 30.47 -27.08 -48.16
N ILE A 139 31.71 -27.56 -48.03
CA ILE A 139 32.65 -27.14 -46.98
C ILE A 139 32.91 -25.64 -47.02
N GLU A 140 32.93 -25.01 -48.20
CA GLU A 140 33.12 -23.57 -48.34
C GLU A 140 31.93 -22.76 -47.82
N ALA A 141 30.71 -23.26 -48.04
CA ALA A 141 29.49 -22.65 -47.50
C ALA A 141 29.45 -22.73 -45.97
N VAL A 142 29.96 -23.82 -45.39
CA VAL A 142 30.10 -23.97 -43.93
C VAL A 142 31.16 -23.01 -43.37
N ARG A 143 32.34 -22.91 -43.99
CA ARG A 143 33.40 -21.97 -43.57
C ARG A 143 32.94 -20.52 -43.63
N ARG A 144 32.31 -20.12 -44.74
CA ARG A 144 31.76 -18.76 -44.89
C ARG A 144 30.70 -18.44 -43.83
N ALA A 145 29.79 -19.37 -43.55
CA ALA A 145 28.79 -19.19 -42.51
C ALA A 145 29.42 -19.08 -41.10
N GLN A 146 30.51 -19.79 -40.82
CA GLN A 146 31.25 -19.67 -39.56
C GLN A 146 31.97 -18.32 -39.44
N ASP A 147 32.57 -17.82 -40.52
CA ASP A 147 33.26 -16.52 -40.53
C ASP A 147 32.28 -15.35 -40.35
N GLU A 148 31.08 -15.43 -40.94
CA GLU A 148 30.00 -14.44 -40.72
C GLU A 148 29.49 -14.42 -39.27
N VAL A 149 29.36 -15.58 -38.62
CA VAL A 149 28.95 -15.66 -37.21
C VAL A 149 30.03 -15.08 -36.30
N LYS A 150 31.30 -15.44 -36.51
CA LYS A 150 32.44 -14.87 -35.76
C LYS A 150 32.56 -13.35 -35.94
N ALA A 151 32.34 -12.86 -37.16
CA ALA A 151 32.37 -11.43 -37.46
C ALA A 151 31.20 -10.67 -36.81
N ALA A 152 30.03 -11.29 -36.63
CA ALA A 152 28.91 -10.70 -35.93
C ALA A 152 29.12 -10.68 -34.40
N GLU A 153 29.65 -11.77 -33.82
CA GLU A 153 29.94 -11.86 -32.39
C GLU A 153 30.99 -10.82 -31.93
N ASN A 154 31.99 -10.53 -32.76
CA ASN A 154 33.01 -9.52 -32.46
C ASN A 154 32.51 -8.06 -32.55
N LYS A 155 31.31 -7.80 -33.10
CA LYS A 155 30.72 -6.46 -33.14
C LYS A 155 29.87 -6.13 -31.91
N ASP A 156 29.44 -7.15 -31.18
CA ASP A 156 28.59 -7.01 -30.00
C ASP A 156 29.44 -6.91 -28.70
N SER A 157 30.77 -7.00 -28.77
CA SER A 157 31.68 -7.02 -27.60
C SER A 157 32.42 -5.69 -27.31
N ASP A 158 32.21 -4.62 -28.08
CA ASP A 158 32.84 -3.34 -27.79
C ASP A 158 32.03 -2.54 -26.76
N GLY A 159 32.35 -2.76 -25.48
CA GLY A 159 31.99 -1.83 -24.42
C GLY A 159 31.40 -2.46 -23.15
N THR A 160 32.18 -3.23 -22.39
CA THR A 160 32.30 -3.07 -20.91
C THR A 160 33.53 -3.85 -20.42
N GLU A 161 34.73 -3.29 -20.54
CA GLU A 161 35.86 -3.72 -19.70
C GLU A 161 35.93 -2.79 -18.49
N ALA A 162 35.49 -3.29 -17.33
CA ALA A 162 35.84 -2.74 -16.03
C ALA A 162 35.87 -3.88 -15.01
N GLU A 163 37.10 -4.32 -14.74
CA GLU A 163 37.63 -5.05 -13.57
C GLU A 163 36.71 -6.01 -12.79
N LEU A 164 37.03 -7.31 -12.87
CA LEU A 164 36.82 -8.23 -11.76
C LEU A 164 38.21 -8.61 -11.21
N THR A 165 38.59 -7.97 -10.11
CA THR A 165 39.60 -8.52 -9.21
C THR A 165 39.03 -9.77 -8.54
N ASP A 166 39.77 -10.87 -8.72
CA ASP A 166 39.99 -12.01 -7.83
C ASP A 166 39.20 -12.04 -6.50
N ILE A 167 38.50 -13.15 -6.23
CA ILE A 167 38.49 -13.90 -4.96
C ILE A 167 37.45 -15.04 -5.05
N GLY A 168 37.94 -16.28 -4.87
CA GLY A 168 37.24 -17.29 -4.07
C GLY A 168 36.60 -18.45 -4.84
N ASP A 169 37.40 -19.48 -5.15
CA ASP A 169 36.90 -20.83 -5.43
C ASP A 169 36.22 -21.43 -4.19
N ASP A 170 34.90 -21.26 -4.05
CA ASP A 170 34.09 -22.07 -3.15
C ASP A 170 33.37 -23.18 -3.94
N CYS A 171 34.08 -24.29 -4.15
CA CYS A 171 33.54 -25.52 -4.69
C CYS A 171 32.54 -26.14 -3.68
N ILE A 172 31.24 -26.12 -4.00
CA ILE A 172 30.23 -26.89 -3.25
C ILE A 172 30.36 -28.37 -3.62
N VAL A 173 30.92 -29.18 -2.72
CA VAL A 173 30.93 -30.64 -2.84
C VAL A 173 29.55 -31.18 -2.48
N VAL A 174 28.80 -31.63 -3.47
CA VAL A 174 27.53 -32.34 -3.25
C VAL A 174 27.83 -33.82 -3.03
N HIS A 175 27.61 -34.33 -1.81
CA HIS A 175 27.68 -35.76 -1.54
C HIS A 175 26.48 -36.48 -2.17
N VAL A 176 26.76 -37.37 -3.12
CA VAL A 176 25.78 -38.36 -3.60
C VAL A 176 25.71 -39.48 -2.56
N GLY A 177 24.74 -39.38 -1.66
CA GLY A 177 24.38 -40.47 -0.76
C GLY A 177 23.78 -41.63 -1.57
N ARG A 178 24.47 -42.77 -1.55
CA ARG A 178 23.95 -44.06 -2.04
C ARG A 178 23.67 -44.93 -0.83
N GLN A 179 22.39 -45.12 -0.51
CA GLN A 179 21.76 -46.37 -0.02
C GLN A 179 20.27 -46.13 0.22
#